data_AF-A0A9P8MW06-F1
#
_entry.id   AF-A0A9P8MW06-F1
#
_cell.length_a   1.000
_cell.length_b   1.000
_cell.length_c   1.000
_cell.angle_alpha   90.00
_cell.angle_beta   90.00
_cell.angle_gamma   90.00
#
_symmetry.space_group_name_H-M   'P 1'
#
loop_
_entity.id
_entity.type
_entity.pdbx_description
1 polymer ?
#
loop_
_entity_poly.entity_id
_entity_poly.type
_entity_poly.pdbx_seq_one_letter_code
_entity_poly.pdbx_strand_id
1 'polypeptide(L)'
;MRRWFEAERIICYDIRRRLNTPMAAEQKTSNDFALPTPAVTAIHIDQTREGGFHRIKRHLTEDEQKTYLSGGYRARIMNVWRPLFRKISDAPLVFCDARTLVEDDLVPADRVSPEYVGEVYYVRPSARQRWYWLSDMSPDEIAIFPWKAIIKEPAPKQASAAEDVEIRLAGERDKQNGYGG
;
A
#
# COMPACT_ATOMS: atom_id res chain seq x y z
N MET A 1 10.01 -14.56 -13.24
CA MET A 1 10.55 -14.35 -11.88
C MET A 1 11.69 -15.30 -11.51
N ARG A 2 11.50 -16.63 -11.39
CA ARG A 2 12.58 -17.58 -11.00
C ARG A 2 13.86 -17.44 -11.84
N ARG A 3 13.73 -17.43 -13.17
CA ARG A 3 14.87 -17.28 -14.10
C ARG A 3 15.57 -15.92 -14.02
N TRP A 4 14.86 -14.86 -13.65
CA TRP A 4 15.36 -13.48 -13.72
C TRP A 4 15.95 -13.00 -12.40
N PHE A 5 15.47 -13.54 -11.28
CA PHE A 5 15.88 -13.15 -9.93
C PHE A 5 16.49 -14.30 -9.13
N GLU A 6 16.67 -15.47 -9.75
CA GLU A 6 17.18 -16.69 -9.10
C GLU A 6 16.42 -17.00 -7.80
N ALA A 7 15.11 -16.72 -7.82
CA ALA A 7 14.29 -16.79 -6.62
C ALA A 7 14.03 -18.25 -6.23
N GLU A 8 14.51 -18.64 -5.06
CA GLU A 8 14.24 -19.94 -4.45
C GLU A 8 12.74 -20.11 -4.14
N ARG A 9 12.14 -19.07 -3.57
CA ARG A 9 10.73 -19.01 -3.18
C ARG A 9 10.01 -17.83 -3.83
N ILE A 10 8.80 -18.09 -4.32
CA ILE A 10 7.90 -17.08 -4.87
C ILE A 10 6.51 -17.37 -4.33
N ILE A 11 5.86 -16.33 -3.81
CA ILE A 11 4.51 -16.39 -3.27
C ILE A 11 3.70 -15.28 -3.93
N CYS A 12 2.61 -15.65 -4.60
CA CYS A 12 1.57 -14.69 -4.99
C CYS A 12 0.58 -14.62 -3.83
N TYR A 13 0.55 -13.49 -3.13
CA TYR A 13 -0.24 -13.36 -1.90
C TYR A 13 -1.44 -12.41 -2.02
N ASP A 14 -1.50 -11.60 -3.09
CA ASP A 14 -2.58 -10.65 -3.33
C ASP A 14 -2.85 -10.51 -4.84
N ILE A 15 -4.13 -10.42 -5.20
CA ILE A 15 -4.62 -10.11 -6.54
C ILE A 15 -5.80 -9.15 -6.40
N ARG A 16 -5.68 -7.93 -6.95
CA ARG A 16 -6.77 -6.96 -6.98
C ARG A 16 -7.18 -6.63 -8.40
N ARG A 17 -8.47 -6.73 -8.67
CA ARG A 17 -9.07 -6.22 -9.92
C ARG A 17 -9.48 -4.78 -9.73
N ARG A 18 -9.17 -3.95 -10.73
CA ARG A 18 -9.51 -2.54 -10.75
C ARG A 18 -10.52 -2.28 -11.86
N LEU A 19 -11.56 -1.51 -11.56
CA LEU A 19 -12.50 -1.01 -12.55
C LEU A 19 -12.73 0.48 -12.32
N ASN A 20 -12.49 1.27 -13.37
CA ASN A 20 -12.66 2.71 -13.32
C ASN A 20 -14.10 3.09 -13.68
N THR A 21 -15.03 2.74 -12.79
CA THR A 21 -16.44 3.12 -12.89
C THR A 21 -16.86 3.80 -11.60
N PRO A 22 -17.87 4.68 -11.61
CA PRO A 22 -18.49 5.15 -10.37
C PRO A 22 -18.91 3.95 -9.52
N MET A 23 -18.48 3.92 -8.26
CA MET A 23 -18.80 2.87 -7.29
C MET A 23 -19.37 3.49 -6.01
N ALA A 24 -20.27 2.78 -5.34
CA ALA A 24 -20.76 3.15 -4.02
C ALA A 24 -19.61 3.16 -3.00
N ALA A 25 -19.70 4.00 -1.96
CA ALA A 25 -18.62 4.17 -0.97
C ALA A 25 -18.19 2.84 -0.34
N GLU A 26 -19.16 1.99 0.01
CA GLU A 26 -18.96 0.66 0.60
C GLU A 26 -18.13 -0.28 -0.28
N GLN A 27 -18.28 -0.17 -1.60
CA GLN A 27 -17.51 -0.99 -2.55
C GLN A 27 -16.06 -0.49 -2.69
N LYS A 28 -15.81 0.80 -2.45
CA LYS A 28 -14.45 1.37 -2.52
C LYS A 28 -13.55 0.86 -1.40
N THR A 29 -14.14 0.51 -0.26
CA THR A 29 -13.45 0.02 0.94
C THR A 29 -13.58 -1.49 1.14
N SER A 30 -14.21 -2.21 0.20
CA SER A 30 -14.42 -3.64 0.32
C SER A 30 -13.11 -4.42 0.29
N ASN A 31 -12.92 -5.29 1.29
CA ASN A 31 -11.86 -6.30 1.30
C ASN A 31 -12.27 -7.58 0.57
N ASP A 32 -13.43 -7.61 -0.08
CA ASP A 32 -13.80 -8.71 -0.96
C ASP A 32 -12.95 -8.65 -2.24
N PHE A 33 -12.08 -9.64 -2.40
CA PHE A 33 -11.22 -9.79 -3.58
C PHE A 33 -12.00 -10.27 -4.82
N ALA A 34 -13.22 -10.78 -4.63
CA ALA A 34 -14.11 -11.12 -5.74
C ALA A 34 -14.71 -9.87 -6.40
N LEU A 35 -14.70 -8.71 -5.74
CA LEU A 35 -15.22 -7.47 -6.32
C LEU A 35 -14.09 -6.58 -6.86
N PRO A 36 -14.29 -5.91 -8.00
CA PRO A 36 -13.35 -4.90 -8.45
C PRO A 36 -13.37 -3.70 -7.50
N THR A 37 -12.26 -2.99 -7.41
CA THR A 37 -12.12 -1.73 -6.67
C THR A 37 -11.81 -0.57 -7.61
N PRO A 38 -12.07 0.69 -7.23
CA PRO A 38 -11.69 1.82 -8.06
C PRO A 38 -10.16 1.93 -8.18
N ALA A 39 -9.69 2.71 -9.16
CA ALA A 39 -8.29 3.12 -9.21
C ALA A 39 -7.93 3.91 -7.94
N VAL A 40 -6.70 3.72 -7.43
CA VAL A 40 -6.20 4.55 -6.32
C VAL A 40 -5.65 5.84 -6.88
N THR A 41 -6.14 6.96 -6.37
CA THR A 41 -5.69 8.30 -6.77
C THR A 41 -4.71 8.91 -5.76
N ALA A 42 -4.70 8.43 -4.52
CA ALA A 42 -3.73 8.85 -3.52
C ALA A 42 -2.33 8.33 -3.88
N ILE A 43 -1.34 9.22 -3.84
CA ILE A 43 0.06 8.85 -4.04
C ILE A 43 0.54 8.09 -2.81
N HIS A 44 1.01 6.85 -3.02
CA HIS A 44 1.43 5.98 -1.94
C HIS A 44 2.56 5.03 -2.36
N ILE A 45 3.22 4.47 -1.35
CA ILE A 45 4.05 3.28 -1.42
C ILE A 45 3.35 2.22 -0.57
N ASP A 46 3.13 1.03 -1.15
CA ASP A 46 2.29 -0.01 -0.53
C ASP A 46 2.79 -0.52 0.81
N GLN A 47 4.09 -0.38 1.08
CA GLN A 47 4.72 -0.91 2.28
C GLN A 47 5.73 0.08 2.83
N THR A 48 5.65 0.35 4.13
CA THR A 48 6.79 0.89 4.87
C THR A 48 7.89 -0.17 4.99
N ARG A 49 9.07 0.22 5.50
CA ARG A 49 10.14 -0.74 5.81
C ARG A 49 9.64 -1.85 6.73
N GLU A 50 8.94 -1.46 7.78
CA GLU A 50 8.35 -2.31 8.81
C GLU A 50 7.20 -3.14 8.26
N GLY A 51 6.24 -2.48 7.62
CA GLY A 51 5.06 -3.08 7.01
C GLY A 51 5.43 -4.14 5.99
N GLY A 52 6.45 -3.89 5.16
CA GLY A 52 6.94 -4.86 4.19
C GLY A 52 7.59 -6.08 4.83
N PHE A 53 8.35 -5.91 5.91
CA PHE A 53 8.90 -7.04 6.68
C PHE A 53 7.78 -7.88 7.31
N HIS A 54 6.82 -7.25 7.98
CA HIS A 54 5.66 -7.93 8.55
C HIS A 54 4.81 -8.62 7.49
N ARG A 55 4.64 -8.00 6.32
CA ARG A 55 3.95 -8.59 5.17
C ARG A 55 4.63 -9.86 4.70
N ILE A 56 5.96 -9.84 4.55
CA ILE A 56 6.73 -11.05 4.18
C ILE A 56 6.53 -12.13 5.23
N LYS A 57 6.75 -11.81 6.51
CA LYS A 57 6.63 -12.75 7.63
C LYS A 57 5.24 -13.43 7.66
N ARG A 58 4.17 -12.67 7.44
CA ARG A 58 2.78 -13.16 7.42
C ARG A 58 2.55 -14.28 6.40
N HIS A 59 3.28 -14.27 5.29
CA HIS A 59 3.07 -15.23 4.20
C HIS A 59 4.05 -16.40 4.20
N LEU A 60 4.87 -16.53 5.25
CA LEU A 60 5.81 -17.64 5.44
C LEU A 60 5.37 -18.53 6.61
N THR A 61 5.57 -19.84 6.48
CA THR A 61 5.46 -20.75 7.64
C THR A 61 6.57 -20.48 8.67
N GLU A 62 6.44 -21.01 9.88
CA GLU A 62 7.47 -20.85 10.92
C GLU A 62 8.86 -21.34 10.47
N ASP A 63 8.93 -22.47 9.77
CA ASP A 63 10.21 -23.01 9.28
C ASP A 63 10.77 -22.22 8.10
N GLU A 64 9.89 -21.71 7.22
CA GLU A 64 10.29 -20.78 6.16
C GLU A 64 10.80 -19.45 6.74
N GLN A 65 10.22 -18.96 7.84
CA GLN A 65 10.72 -17.78 8.55
C GLN A 65 12.12 -18.02 9.12
N LYS A 66 12.35 -19.14 9.82
CA LYS A 66 13.68 -19.51 10.33
C LYS A 66 14.72 -19.58 9.22
N THR A 67 14.33 -20.07 8.04
CA THR A 67 15.23 -20.21 6.89
C THR A 67 15.48 -18.86 6.19
N TYR A 68 14.42 -18.21 5.69
CA TYR A 68 14.53 -17.06 4.81
C TYR A 68 14.75 -15.73 5.54
N LEU A 69 14.45 -15.63 6.84
CA LEU A 69 14.68 -14.42 7.64
C LEU A 69 16.00 -14.47 8.45
N SER A 70 16.78 -15.55 8.32
CA SER A 70 18.08 -15.72 9.00
C SER A 70 19.21 -14.78 8.52
N GLY A 71 18.97 -13.99 7.46
CA GLY A 71 19.95 -13.06 6.88
C GLY A 71 20.71 -13.60 5.67
N GLY A 72 20.57 -14.89 5.33
CA GLY A 72 21.16 -15.49 4.13
C GLY A 72 20.42 -15.17 2.82
N TYR A 73 19.23 -14.56 2.92
CA TYR A 73 18.33 -14.34 1.78
C TYR A 73 18.00 -12.86 1.59
N ARG A 74 17.58 -12.53 0.37
CA ARG A 74 16.96 -11.24 0.06
C ARG A 74 15.52 -11.43 -0.38
N ALA A 75 14.62 -10.67 0.22
CA ALA A 75 13.21 -10.63 -0.12
C ALA A 75 12.89 -9.38 -0.91
N ARG A 76 11.93 -9.51 -1.82
CA ARG A 76 11.40 -8.40 -2.62
C ARG A 76 9.90 -8.57 -2.70
N ILE A 77 9.17 -7.49 -2.48
CA ILE A 77 7.75 -7.42 -2.82
C ILE A 77 7.70 -6.79 -4.21
N MET A 78 6.97 -7.41 -5.13
CA MET A 78 6.87 -6.92 -6.50
C MET A 78 5.40 -6.83 -6.86
N ASN A 79 5.01 -5.65 -7.32
CA ASN A 79 3.71 -5.47 -7.92
C ASN A 79 3.83 -5.69 -9.43
N VAL A 80 2.81 -6.35 -9.96
CA VAL A 80 2.64 -6.57 -11.39
C VAL A 80 1.28 -6.02 -11.78
N TRP A 81 1.27 -5.12 -12.76
CA TRP A 81 0.05 -4.50 -13.26
C TRP A 81 -0.07 -4.74 -14.75
N ARG A 82 -1.29 -5.09 -15.19
CA ARG A 82 -1.59 -5.45 -16.57
C ARG A 82 -3.04 -5.08 -16.91
N PRO A 83 -3.29 -4.41 -18.05
CA PRO A 83 -4.64 -4.27 -18.60
C PRO A 83 -5.24 -5.64 -18.95
N LEU A 84 -6.51 -5.87 -18.59
CA LEU A 84 -7.16 -7.16 -18.84
C LEU A 84 -7.90 -7.25 -20.18
N PHE A 85 -8.47 -6.15 -20.67
CA PHE A 85 -9.41 -6.20 -21.81
C PHE A 85 -9.10 -5.19 -22.91
N ARG A 86 -8.95 -3.91 -22.53
CA ARG A 86 -8.77 -2.81 -23.47
C ARG A 86 -7.53 -2.01 -23.13
N LYS A 87 -7.06 -1.25 -24.11
CA LYS A 87 -6.08 -0.20 -23.89
C LYS A 87 -6.58 0.76 -22.82
N ILE A 88 -5.75 1.08 -21.83
CA ILE A 88 -6.14 1.93 -20.70
C ILE A 88 -5.81 3.39 -21.02
N SER A 89 -6.83 4.23 -21.14
CA SER A 89 -6.70 5.67 -21.38
C SER A 89 -7.33 6.53 -20.27
N ASP A 90 -8.07 5.93 -19.35
CA ASP A 90 -8.90 6.60 -18.34
C ASP A 90 -8.28 6.64 -16.94
N ALA A 91 -7.31 5.75 -16.67
CA ALA A 91 -6.56 5.71 -15.42
C ALA A 91 -5.08 5.32 -15.67
N PRO A 92 -4.26 6.23 -16.21
CA PRO A 92 -2.85 5.97 -16.45
C PRO A 92 -2.10 5.70 -15.15
N LEU A 93 -1.04 4.89 -15.20
CA LEU A 93 -0.16 4.69 -14.06
C LEU A 93 0.79 5.87 -13.93
N VAL A 94 1.05 6.29 -12.70
CA VAL A 94 2.00 7.36 -12.38
C VAL A 94 3.06 6.79 -11.44
N PHE A 95 4.32 7.07 -11.76
CA PHE A 95 5.48 6.59 -11.01
C PHE A 95 6.38 7.76 -10.62
N CYS A 96 6.87 7.76 -9.38
CA CYS A 96 7.94 8.65 -8.94
C CYS A 96 9.30 7.95 -9.09
N ASP A 97 10.33 8.68 -9.50
CA ASP A 97 11.71 8.23 -9.37
C ASP A 97 12.06 8.10 -7.89
N ALA A 98 12.18 6.87 -7.40
CA ALA A 98 12.49 6.62 -5.99
C ALA A 98 13.81 7.26 -5.54
N ARG A 99 14.74 7.57 -6.45
CA ARG A 99 16.01 8.26 -6.13
C ARG A 99 15.83 9.76 -5.83
N THR A 100 14.64 10.29 -6.07
CA THR A 100 14.28 11.69 -5.79
C THR A 100 13.45 11.87 -4.54
N LEU A 101 13.00 10.76 -3.94
CA LEU A 101 12.30 10.76 -2.67
C LEU A 101 13.30 10.83 -1.51
N VAL A 102 12.97 11.61 -0.51
CA VAL A 102 13.65 11.61 0.79
C VAL A 102 12.71 11.14 1.89
N GLU A 103 13.25 10.79 3.05
CA GLU A 103 12.45 10.32 4.20
C GLU A 103 11.40 11.36 4.65
N ASP A 104 11.70 12.66 4.59
CA ASP A 104 10.76 13.74 4.95
C ASP A 104 9.52 13.80 4.03
N ASP A 105 9.64 13.27 2.80
CA ASP A 105 8.52 13.18 1.88
C ASP A 105 7.55 12.06 2.31
N LEU A 106 7.94 11.14 3.18
CA LEU A 106 7.19 9.93 3.50
C LEU A 106 6.40 10.08 4.81
N VAL A 107 5.11 9.79 4.75
CA VAL A 107 4.21 9.79 5.91
C VAL A 107 3.73 8.36 6.15
N PRO A 108 4.22 7.65 7.18
CA PRO A 108 3.73 6.33 7.49
C PRO A 108 2.25 6.43 7.91
N ALA A 109 1.44 5.50 7.44
CA ALA A 109 0.04 5.40 7.80
C ALA A 109 -0.38 3.94 7.90
N ASP A 110 -1.13 3.62 8.94
CA ASP A 110 -1.69 2.29 9.12
C ASP A 110 -2.87 2.07 8.18
N ARG A 111 -2.90 0.86 7.62
CA ARG A 111 -4.00 0.33 6.83
C ARG A 111 -4.59 -0.86 7.56
N VAL A 112 -5.59 -0.56 8.38
CA VAL A 112 -6.24 -1.52 9.28
C VAL A 112 -7.32 -2.30 8.52
N SER A 113 -7.25 -3.62 8.61
CA SER A 113 -8.36 -4.54 8.29
C SER A 113 -8.66 -5.44 9.51
N PRO A 114 -9.82 -6.10 9.56
CA PRO A 114 -10.13 -7.03 10.65
C PRO A 114 -9.07 -8.13 10.83
N GLU A 115 -8.38 -8.52 9.76
CA GLU A 115 -7.44 -9.65 9.74
C GLU A 115 -5.96 -9.24 9.80
N TYR A 116 -5.64 -7.96 9.58
CA TYR A 116 -4.28 -7.48 9.44
C TYR A 116 -4.17 -5.95 9.53
N VAL A 117 -3.14 -5.48 10.23
CA VAL A 117 -2.70 -4.08 10.17
C VAL A 117 -1.50 -4.01 9.23
N GLY A 118 -1.72 -3.44 8.04
CA GLY A 118 -0.65 -3.07 7.13
C GLY A 118 -0.15 -1.66 7.39
N GLU A 119 1.00 -1.30 6.82
CA GLU A 119 1.54 0.05 6.92
C GLU A 119 2.01 0.51 5.54
N VAL A 120 1.51 1.66 5.09
CA VAL A 120 1.84 2.29 3.81
C VAL A 120 2.61 3.58 4.05
N TYR A 121 3.29 4.11 3.03
CA TYR A 121 3.67 5.52 3.02
C TYR A 121 2.72 6.31 2.11
N TYR A 122 2.16 7.40 2.61
CA TYR A 122 1.72 8.50 1.76
C TYR A 122 2.89 9.43 1.46
N VAL A 123 2.85 10.12 0.33
CA VAL A 123 3.95 10.97 -0.13
C VAL A 123 3.53 12.44 -0.10
N ARG A 124 4.27 13.27 0.64
CA ARG A 124 4.15 14.73 0.63
C ARG A 124 4.68 15.28 -0.70
N PRO A 125 4.08 16.34 -1.25
CA PRO A 125 4.59 16.97 -2.47
C PRO A 125 5.94 17.63 -2.21
N SER A 126 6.88 17.45 -3.15
CA SER A 126 8.21 18.03 -3.07
C SER A 126 8.74 18.36 -4.47
N ALA A 127 9.33 19.56 -4.63
CA ALA A 127 9.82 20.03 -5.93
C ALA A 127 10.98 19.19 -6.50
N ARG A 128 11.60 18.33 -5.69
CA ARG A 128 12.65 17.41 -6.12
C ARG A 128 12.12 16.16 -6.80
N GLN A 129 10.86 15.81 -6.56
CA GLN A 129 10.25 14.58 -7.05
C GLN A 129 10.14 14.61 -8.57
N ARG A 130 10.67 13.56 -9.21
CA ARG A 130 10.51 13.38 -10.66
C ARG A 130 9.44 12.35 -10.94
N TRP A 131 8.43 12.77 -11.69
CA TRP A 131 7.25 11.97 -12.00
C TRP A 131 7.24 11.56 -13.47
N TYR A 132 6.79 10.34 -13.72
CA TYR A 132 6.57 9.77 -15.04
C TYR A 132 5.16 9.18 -15.08
N TRP A 133 4.52 9.24 -16.23
CA TRP A 133 3.25 8.57 -16.44
C TRP A 133 3.37 7.53 -17.56
N LEU A 134 2.66 6.43 -17.38
CA LEU A 134 2.50 5.38 -18.35
C LEU A 134 1.01 5.30 -18.68
N SER A 135 0.64 5.97 -19.78
CA SER A 135 -0.70 5.94 -20.34
C SER A 135 -0.77 4.90 -21.45
N ASP A 136 -1.98 4.61 -21.93
CA ASP A 136 -2.17 3.91 -23.19
C ASP A 136 -1.65 2.47 -23.20
N MET A 137 -1.50 1.85 -22.02
CA MET A 137 -1.06 0.47 -21.91
C MET A 137 -2.08 -0.48 -22.54
N SER A 138 -1.59 -1.37 -23.38
CA SER A 138 -2.33 -2.47 -23.99
C SER A 138 -2.28 -3.75 -23.13
N PRO A 139 -3.18 -4.72 -23.34
CA PRO A 139 -3.15 -6.00 -22.63
C PRO A 139 -1.88 -6.84 -22.87
N ASP A 140 -1.07 -6.54 -23.87
CA ASP A 140 0.19 -7.25 -24.15
C ASP A 140 1.38 -6.68 -23.37
N GLU A 141 1.16 -5.56 -22.66
CA GLU A 141 2.17 -4.90 -21.84
C GLU A 141 1.95 -5.17 -20.35
N ILE A 142 3.05 -5.23 -19.61
CA ILE A 142 3.06 -5.44 -18.17
C ILE A 142 3.97 -4.40 -17.53
N ALA A 143 3.47 -3.72 -16.50
CA ALA A 143 4.27 -2.90 -15.62
C ALA A 143 4.68 -3.71 -14.39
N ILE A 144 5.97 -3.73 -14.08
CA ILE A 144 6.51 -4.36 -12.87
C ILE A 144 7.23 -3.28 -12.08
N PHE A 145 6.83 -3.07 -10.83
CA PHE A 145 7.44 -2.08 -9.95
C PHE A 145 7.83 -2.74 -8.63
N PRO A 146 9.13 -2.93 -8.38
CA PRO A 146 9.61 -3.62 -7.19
C PRO A 146 9.66 -2.67 -6.00
N TRP A 147 9.15 -3.14 -4.87
CA TRP A 147 9.52 -2.62 -3.57
C TRP A 147 10.75 -3.37 -3.05
N LYS A 148 11.80 -2.64 -2.69
CA LYS A 148 13.08 -3.23 -2.27
C LYS A 148 13.18 -3.23 -0.75
N ALA A 149 13.02 -4.39 -0.13
CA ALA A 149 13.43 -4.63 1.25
C ALA A 149 14.94 -4.86 1.33
N ILE A 150 15.55 -4.40 2.43
CA ILE A 150 16.72 -5.06 3.01
C ILE A 150 16.16 -5.93 4.13
N ILE A 151 16.30 -7.26 4.05
CA ILE A 151 15.89 -8.15 5.15
C ILE A 151 16.88 -7.95 6.31
N LYS A 152 16.59 -6.96 7.13
CA LYS A 152 17.05 -6.93 8.51
C LYS A 152 15.82 -6.62 9.33
N GLU A 153 15.59 -7.46 10.33
CA GLU A 153 14.58 -7.16 11.34
C GLU A 153 14.80 -5.71 11.79
N PRO A 154 13.76 -4.90 11.67
CA PRO A 154 13.88 -3.51 12.03
C PRO A 154 14.03 -3.33 13.54
N ALA A 155 14.63 -2.21 13.94
CA ALA A 155 14.68 -1.85 15.34
C ALA A 155 13.25 -1.68 15.89
N PRO A 156 12.97 -2.07 17.14
CA PRO A 156 11.66 -1.88 17.75
C PRO A 156 11.25 -0.41 17.66
N LYS A 157 10.03 -0.11 17.17
CA LYS A 157 9.48 1.25 17.29
C LYS A 157 9.38 1.60 18.77
N GLN A 158 9.97 2.72 19.19
CA GLN A 158 9.63 3.31 20.48
C GLN A 158 8.15 3.64 20.44
N ALA A 159 7.39 3.20 21.43
CA ALA A 159 5.97 3.52 21.53
C ALA A 159 5.82 5.04 21.59
N SER A 160 5.32 5.67 20.52
CA SER A 160 4.81 7.04 20.64
C SER A 160 3.56 6.94 21.51
N ALA A 161 3.51 7.73 22.58
CA ALA A 161 2.32 7.86 23.40
C ALA A 161 1.14 8.11 22.46
N ALA A 162 0.19 7.18 22.43
CA ALA A 162 -1.09 7.42 21.80
C ALA A 162 -1.74 8.56 22.59
N GLU A 163 -1.79 9.76 22.01
CA GLU A 163 -2.75 10.73 22.48
C GLU A 163 -4.11 10.15 22.12
N ASP A 164 -4.86 9.74 23.14
CA ASP A 164 -6.23 9.28 23.06
C ASP A 164 -7.09 10.38 22.42
N VAL A 165 -7.24 10.33 21.09
CA VAL A 165 -8.22 11.15 20.39
C VAL A 165 -9.58 10.54 20.67
N GLU A 166 -10.22 11.03 21.73
CA GLU A 166 -11.61 10.74 22.09
C GLU A 166 -12.52 11.16 20.91
N ILE A 167 -12.93 10.18 20.10
CA ILE A 167 -13.91 10.39 19.02
C ILE A 167 -15.26 10.69 19.68
N ARG A 168 -15.56 11.97 19.88
CA ARG A 168 -16.90 12.42 20.24
C ARG A 168 -17.79 12.29 19.01
N LEU A 169 -18.63 11.25 19.01
CA LEU A 169 -19.73 11.11 18.08
C LEU A 169 -20.68 12.31 18.26
N ALA A 170 -20.80 13.14 17.23
CA ALA A 170 -21.73 14.26 17.20
C ALA A 170 -23.17 13.72 17.20
N GLY A 171 -23.78 13.67 18.38
CA GLY A 171 -25.07 13.02 18.55
C GLY A 171 -25.82 13.46 19.80
N GLU A 172 -25.75 14.73 20.19
CA GLU A 172 -26.69 15.30 21.18
C GLU A 172 -26.68 16.83 21.03
N ARG A 173 -27.67 17.37 20.30
CA ARG A 173 -28.01 18.79 20.39
C ARG A 173 -28.93 18.95 21.58
N ASP A 174 -28.34 19.32 22.70
CA ASP A 174 -29.08 19.82 23.86
C ASP A 174 -29.87 21.06 23.48
N LYS A 175 -31.18 20.94 23.68
CA LYS A 175 -32.10 22.08 23.78
C LYS A 175 -31.89 22.68 25.17
N GLN A 176 -31.29 23.85 25.29
CA GLN A 176 -31.68 24.82 26.34
C GLN A 176 -30.97 26.19 26.22
N ASN A 177 -31.77 27.23 26.44
CA ASN A 177 -31.46 28.63 26.79
C ASN A 177 -30.92 29.51 25.66
N GLY A 178 -31.52 30.63 25.25
CA GLY A 178 -32.37 31.58 25.97
C GLY A 178 -31.55 32.83 26.29
N TYR A 179 -31.69 33.90 25.51
CA TYR A 179 -31.32 35.26 25.92
C TYR A 179 -32.21 36.28 25.21
N GLY A 180 -32.91 37.08 26.02
CA GLY A 180 -33.51 38.33 25.60
C GLY A 180 -32.47 39.45 25.58
N GLY A 181 -32.87 40.53 24.90
CA GLY A 181 -32.12 41.77 24.69
C GLY A 181 -32.69 42.47 23.48
#